data_AF-A0A8S4EQ87-F1
#
_entry.id   AF-A0A8S4EQ87-F1
#
_cell.length_a   1.000
_cell.length_b   1.000
_cell.length_c   1.000
_cell.angle_alpha   90.00
_cell.angle_beta   90.00
_cell.angle_gamma   90.00
#
_symmetry.space_group_name_H-M   'P 1'
#
loop_
_entity.id
_entity.type
_entity.pdbx_description
1 polymer ?
#
loop_
_entity_poly.entity_id
_entity_poly.type
_entity_poly.pdbx_seq_one_letter_code
_entity_poly.pdbx_strand_id
1 'polypeptide(L)'
;MVTCNRTGLLDLRSQVYCRRSCPLQGVDVLIYWRHVLAMTQAAVSMLGLSARALLQDAQERLVFRAHVQLRQDVLAYRPAPPDLAYPRQLLTMENIAQSIQEQSLKRSDSRNSMISDVSATSQEVANINVEAQRRPQVSPADLHGMWYPTVRRTLAALSRLYRCLEKRVFQGLAQEAISLCVQSVDSAAKQISANQTCIDGQLFEIKHLLILREQIAPFQVDFIVKEMTLDFSNMKNAAYGLMQKPRQIFSLNSTNALLEFLLEGTPMVREHLLDSRKEVDRQLKGSCERFIKDSTEILVGPMIAFIEKANSFQPLEHLKHQPWASPEQIAAAVTEAQRRIRTNLAPLQRSMQLYLTNKETEFILFRPIRNNVVGYFVQVGQLLTNAGYTDEDCLIVACPTPEQVSVFISSASLISHSEPVLPYGQKRKTSTVQKPSIPSVQEKEEKQSEQSSVSTV
;
A
#
# COMPACT_ATOMS: atom_id res chain seq x y z
N MET A 1 -15.31 33.62 -8.30
CA MET A 1 -16.31 34.71 -8.21
C MET A 1 -17.32 34.32 -7.14
N VAL A 2 -17.27 35.04 -6.03
CA VAL A 2 -18.16 34.90 -4.88
C VAL A 2 -19.35 35.82 -5.13
N THR A 3 -20.59 35.31 -5.05
CA THR A 3 -21.74 36.16 -4.69
C THR A 3 -22.69 35.38 -3.80
N CYS A 4 -22.86 35.97 -2.63
CA CYS A 4 -23.66 35.55 -1.50
C CYS A 4 -25.13 35.88 -1.76
N ASN A 5 -26.01 34.88 -1.63
CA ASN A 5 -27.46 35.03 -1.63
C ASN A 5 -27.89 35.83 -0.39
N ARG A 6 -28.37 37.06 -0.60
CA ARG A 6 -29.12 37.84 0.38
C ARG A 6 -30.32 38.46 -0.31
N THR A 7 -31.43 38.48 0.43
CA THR A 7 -32.69 39.23 0.20
C THR A 7 -33.59 38.76 -0.95
N GLY A 8 -34.54 37.89 -0.61
CA GLY A 8 -35.80 37.73 -1.32
C GLY A 8 -36.95 38.05 -0.38
N LEU A 9 -37.43 39.30 -0.45
CA LEU A 9 -38.69 39.76 0.17
C LEU A 9 -39.81 38.78 -0.20
N LEU A 10 -40.49 38.22 0.80
CA LEU A 10 -41.78 37.57 0.58
C LEU A 10 -42.81 38.66 0.26
N ASP A 11 -43.34 38.51 -0.94
CA ASP A 11 -44.22 39.38 -1.70
C ASP A 11 -45.53 39.71 -0.95
N LEU A 12 -45.74 40.99 -0.68
CA LEU A 12 -47.00 41.58 -0.22
C LEU A 12 -47.99 41.67 -1.40
N ARG A 13 -48.51 40.53 -1.86
CA ARG A 13 -49.62 40.49 -2.83
C ARG A 13 -50.76 39.61 -2.33
N SER A 14 -51.49 40.14 -1.35
CA SER A 14 -52.89 39.77 -1.08
C SER A 14 -53.62 40.91 -0.36
N GLN A 15 -53.45 42.14 -0.87
CA GLN A 15 -54.07 43.35 -0.33
C GLN A 15 -55.26 43.84 -1.18
N VAL A 16 -56.01 42.92 -1.79
CA VAL A 16 -57.24 43.25 -2.52
C VAL A 16 -58.27 42.15 -2.28
N TYR A 17 -59.12 42.31 -1.25
CA TYR A 17 -60.54 41.94 -1.20
C TYR A 17 -61.03 41.90 0.26
N CYS A 18 -61.38 43.06 0.81
CA CYS A 18 -62.44 43.23 1.81
C CYS A 18 -62.48 44.68 2.30
N ARG A 19 -62.92 45.60 1.42
CA ARG A 19 -63.52 46.85 1.88
C ARG A 19 -65.03 46.67 1.80
N ARG A 20 -65.67 46.31 2.92
CA ARG A 20 -67.00 46.82 3.30
C ARG A 20 -67.39 46.32 4.70
N SER A 21 -67.57 47.30 5.59
CA SER A 21 -68.46 47.27 6.76
C SER A 21 -67.97 46.54 8.02
N CYS A 22 -67.20 47.23 8.87
CA CYS A 22 -67.22 47.07 10.34
C CYS A 22 -66.60 48.33 11.00
N PRO A 23 -67.26 48.98 11.98
CA PRO A 23 -66.72 50.12 12.69
C PRO A 23 -66.12 49.67 14.03
N LEU A 24 -64.93 49.06 14.03
CA LEU A 24 -64.12 48.89 15.24
C LEU A 24 -62.63 49.02 14.89
N GLN A 25 -61.98 49.96 15.58
CA GLN A 25 -60.57 50.34 15.66
C GLN A 25 -59.55 49.61 14.76
N GLY A 26 -59.00 50.33 13.77
CA GLY A 26 -57.92 49.85 12.89
C GLY A 26 -56.56 49.58 13.56
N VAL A 27 -56.41 49.89 14.85
CA VAL A 27 -55.20 49.58 15.63
C VAL A 27 -55.24 48.14 16.14
N ASP A 28 -56.42 47.60 16.48
CA ASP A 28 -56.56 46.24 17.03
C ASP A 28 -56.39 45.16 15.97
N VAL A 29 -56.79 45.41 14.72
CA VAL A 29 -56.62 44.46 13.61
C VAL A 29 -55.14 44.32 13.23
N LEU A 30 -54.36 45.40 13.29
CA LEU A 30 -52.92 45.40 13.03
C LEU A 30 -52.13 44.74 14.16
N ILE A 31 -52.54 44.94 15.42
CA ILE A 31 -51.96 44.24 16.58
C ILE A 31 -52.29 42.75 16.52
N TYR A 32 -53.52 42.38 16.19
CA TYR A 32 -53.94 40.98 16.06
C TYR A 32 -53.18 40.26 14.94
N TRP A 33 -53.07 40.86 13.75
CA TRP A 33 -52.28 40.27 12.66
C TRP A 33 -50.79 40.19 13.00
N ARG A 34 -50.23 41.16 13.73
CA ARG A 34 -48.84 41.14 14.19
C ARG A 34 -48.60 40.10 15.28
N HIS A 35 -49.57 39.86 16.16
CA HIS A 35 -49.56 38.76 17.14
C HIS A 35 -49.71 37.39 16.47
N VAL A 36 -50.58 37.27 15.47
CA VAL A 36 -50.76 36.04 14.69
C VAL A 36 -49.50 35.73 13.86
N LEU A 37 -48.89 36.74 13.22
CA LEU A 37 -47.58 36.57 12.54
C LEU A 37 -46.46 36.26 13.53
N ALA A 38 -46.44 36.87 14.72
CA ALA A 38 -45.45 36.57 15.74
C ALA A 38 -45.64 35.16 16.33
N MET A 39 -46.87 34.70 16.51
CA MET A 39 -47.18 33.33 16.96
C MET A 39 -46.82 32.30 15.89
N THR A 40 -47.05 32.56 14.60
CA THR A 40 -46.61 31.66 13.53
C THR A 40 -45.09 31.67 13.37
N GLN A 41 -44.43 32.82 13.48
CA GLN A 41 -42.96 32.92 13.49
C GLN A 41 -42.34 32.16 14.69
N ALA A 42 -42.97 32.27 15.88
CA ALA A 42 -42.56 31.56 17.09
C ALA A 42 -42.83 30.05 17.01
N ALA A 43 -43.96 29.62 16.45
CA ALA A 43 -44.26 28.21 16.24
C ALA A 43 -43.30 27.58 15.22
N VAL A 44 -42.99 28.28 14.13
CA VAL A 44 -42.00 27.85 13.12
C VAL A 44 -40.59 27.80 13.71
N SER A 45 -40.22 28.73 14.60
CA SER A 45 -38.92 28.68 15.27
C SER A 45 -38.82 27.53 16.27
N MET A 46 -39.88 27.23 17.03
CA MET A 46 -39.94 26.09 17.95
C MET A 46 -39.92 24.74 17.22
N LEU A 47 -40.60 24.63 16.08
CA LEU A 47 -40.51 23.47 15.19
C LEU A 47 -39.08 23.32 14.64
N GLY A 48 -38.46 24.43 14.23
CA GLY A 48 -37.07 24.45 13.78
C GLY A 48 -36.07 24.01 14.85
N LEU A 49 -36.28 24.40 16.11
CA LEU A 49 -35.47 23.94 17.25
C LEU A 49 -35.64 22.44 17.50
N SER A 50 -36.88 21.96 17.48
CA SER A 50 -37.19 20.54 17.68
C SER A 50 -36.62 19.67 16.56
N ALA A 51 -36.72 20.13 15.31
CA ALA A 51 -36.15 19.45 14.15
C ALA A 51 -34.61 19.41 14.20
N ARG A 52 -33.96 20.47 14.68
CA ARG A 52 -32.50 20.48 14.90
C ARG A 52 -32.08 19.51 16.00
N ALA A 53 -32.81 19.46 17.11
CA ALA A 53 -32.53 18.52 18.19
C ALA A 53 -32.67 17.05 17.71
N LEU A 54 -33.73 16.74 16.95
CA LEU A 54 -33.91 15.42 16.35
C LEU A 54 -32.81 15.09 15.33
N LEU A 55 -32.37 16.07 14.54
CA LEU A 55 -31.28 15.89 13.58
C LEU A 55 -29.95 15.62 14.30
N GLN A 56 -29.68 16.30 15.42
CA GLN A 56 -28.50 16.05 16.25
C GLN A 56 -28.52 14.64 16.86
N ASP A 57 -29.63 14.20 17.47
CA ASP A 57 -29.76 12.83 18.01
C ASP A 57 -29.61 11.77 16.90
N ALA A 58 -30.20 12.01 15.72
CA ALA A 58 -30.03 11.13 14.57
C ALA A 58 -28.57 11.08 14.08
N GLN A 59 -27.88 12.22 14.03
CA GLN A 59 -26.46 12.29 13.67
C GLN A 59 -25.58 11.56 14.67
N GLU A 60 -25.76 11.80 15.98
CA GLU A 60 -25.01 11.12 17.04
C GLU A 60 -25.18 9.60 16.97
N ARG A 61 -26.43 9.14 16.81
CA ARG A 61 -26.71 7.71 16.64
C ARG A 61 -26.09 7.15 15.37
N LEU A 62 -26.13 7.88 14.26
CA LEU A 62 -25.52 7.45 13.01
C LEU A 62 -24.00 7.33 13.14
N VAL A 63 -23.34 8.30 13.78
CA VAL A 63 -21.90 8.27 14.04
C VAL A 63 -21.54 7.11 14.95
N PHE A 64 -22.28 6.92 16.05
CA PHE A 64 -22.06 5.81 16.97
C PHE A 64 -22.24 4.45 16.27
N ARG A 65 -23.30 4.29 15.49
CA ARG A 65 -23.56 3.04 14.75
C ARG A 65 -22.51 2.79 13.68
N ALA A 66 -22.12 3.82 12.92
CA ALA A 66 -21.05 3.72 11.94
C ALA A 66 -19.74 3.30 12.61
N HIS A 67 -19.44 3.87 13.77
CA HIS A 67 -18.25 3.54 14.54
C HIS A 67 -18.23 2.08 15.01
N VAL A 68 -19.31 1.63 15.65
CA VAL A 68 -19.44 0.23 16.10
C VAL A 68 -19.33 -0.73 14.91
N GLN A 69 -19.98 -0.41 13.79
CA GLN A 69 -19.91 -1.22 12.57
C GLN A 69 -18.49 -1.30 12.02
N LEU A 70 -17.78 -0.16 11.94
CA LEU A 70 -16.40 -0.12 11.45
C LEU A 70 -15.46 -0.97 12.33
N ARG A 71 -15.58 -0.87 13.66
CA ARG A 71 -14.79 -1.72 14.56
C ARG A 71 -15.10 -3.21 14.37
N GLN A 72 -16.35 -3.59 14.21
CA GLN A 72 -16.73 -4.98 14.00
C GLN A 72 -16.29 -5.50 12.63
N ASP A 73 -16.48 -4.70 11.57
CA ASP A 73 -16.24 -5.12 10.19
C ASP A 73 -14.79 -5.02 9.74
N VAL A 74 -13.97 -4.20 10.41
CA VAL A 74 -12.58 -3.90 10.02
C VAL A 74 -11.60 -4.43 11.06
N LEU A 75 -11.75 -4.06 12.34
CA LEU A 75 -10.81 -4.45 13.40
C LEU A 75 -11.01 -5.90 13.84
N ALA A 76 -12.26 -6.31 14.06
CA ALA A 76 -12.59 -7.68 14.44
C ALA A 76 -12.72 -8.62 13.22
N TYR A 77 -12.38 -8.15 12.02
CA TYR A 77 -12.43 -8.97 10.83
C TYR A 77 -11.44 -10.14 10.96
N ARG A 78 -11.97 -11.36 10.93
CA ARG A 78 -11.15 -12.55 10.80
C ARG A 78 -11.04 -12.89 9.32
N PRO A 79 -9.85 -12.77 8.71
CA PRO A 79 -9.69 -13.08 7.31
C PRO A 79 -10.01 -14.54 7.05
N ALA A 80 -10.82 -14.81 6.03
CA ALA A 80 -11.09 -16.17 5.61
C ALA A 80 -9.84 -16.75 4.92
N PRO A 81 -9.63 -18.08 4.92
CA PRO A 81 -8.53 -18.71 4.17
C PRO A 81 -8.39 -18.27 2.71
N PRO A 82 -9.47 -18.03 1.92
CA PRO A 82 -9.34 -17.50 0.56
C PRO A 82 -8.87 -16.04 0.52
N ASP A 83 -9.18 -15.21 1.53
CA ASP A 83 -8.75 -13.81 1.59
C ASP A 83 -7.25 -13.66 1.91
N LEU A 84 -6.63 -14.73 2.45
CA LEU A 84 -5.19 -14.81 2.68
C LEU A 84 -4.46 -15.60 1.60
N ALA A 85 -5.17 -16.05 0.56
CA ALA A 85 -4.60 -16.88 -0.51
C ALA A 85 -3.77 -16.06 -1.52
N TYR A 86 -3.03 -15.07 -1.04
CA TYR A 86 -2.00 -14.37 -1.81
C TYR A 86 -0.70 -15.19 -1.76
N PRO A 87 0.03 -15.35 -2.89
CA PRO A 87 -0.18 -14.78 -4.22
C PRO A 87 -1.13 -15.58 -5.16
N ARG A 88 -1.65 -16.75 -4.73
CA ARG A 88 -2.42 -17.67 -5.61
C ARG A 88 -3.67 -17.03 -6.24
N GLN A 89 -4.35 -16.16 -5.50
CA GLN A 89 -5.51 -15.42 -6.00
C GLN A 89 -5.14 -14.49 -7.16
N LEU A 90 -3.99 -13.81 -7.09
CA LEU A 90 -3.51 -12.91 -8.13
C LEU A 90 -3.07 -13.67 -9.38
N LEU A 91 -2.38 -14.81 -9.21
CA LEU A 91 -1.99 -15.69 -10.33
C LEU A 91 -3.21 -16.23 -11.09
N THR A 92 -4.25 -16.63 -10.35
CA THR A 92 -5.47 -17.17 -10.97
C THR A 92 -6.13 -16.11 -11.86
N MET A 93 -6.18 -14.85 -11.40
CA MET A 93 -6.73 -13.75 -12.18
C MET A 93 -5.85 -13.34 -13.35
N GLU A 94 -4.53 -13.36 -13.20
CA GLU A 94 -3.62 -13.10 -14.32
C GLU A 94 -3.78 -14.16 -15.42
N ASN A 95 -3.86 -15.44 -15.06
CA ASN A 95 -4.13 -16.52 -16.01
C ASN A 95 -5.50 -16.34 -16.70
N ILE A 96 -6.52 -15.89 -15.96
CA ILE A 96 -7.83 -15.56 -16.55
C ILE A 96 -7.69 -14.38 -17.52
N ALA A 97 -7.00 -13.31 -17.13
CA ALA A 97 -6.77 -12.14 -17.99
C ALA A 97 -6.00 -12.50 -19.26
N GLN A 98 -4.96 -13.32 -19.16
CA GLN A 98 -4.19 -13.85 -20.29
C GLN A 98 -5.08 -14.72 -21.20
N SER A 99 -5.91 -15.60 -20.64
CA SER A 99 -6.85 -16.42 -21.43
C SER A 99 -7.91 -15.59 -22.17
N ILE A 100 -8.39 -14.50 -21.57
CA ILE A 100 -9.30 -13.55 -22.22
C ILE A 100 -8.58 -12.79 -23.34
N GLN A 101 -7.31 -12.42 -23.14
CA GLN A 101 -6.49 -11.79 -24.16
C GLN A 101 -6.24 -12.75 -25.34
N GLU A 102 -5.92 -14.01 -25.10
CA GLU A 102 -5.77 -15.01 -26.16
C GLU A 102 -7.09 -15.24 -26.94
N GLN A 103 -8.23 -15.23 -26.25
CA GLN A 103 -9.55 -15.31 -26.88
C GLN A 103 -9.90 -14.06 -27.71
N SER A 104 -9.49 -12.86 -27.28
CA SER A 104 -9.73 -11.62 -28.02
C SER A 104 -8.82 -11.50 -29.24
N LEU A 105 -7.57 -11.97 -29.14
CA LEU A 105 -6.64 -12.07 -30.27
C LEU A 105 -7.17 -13.03 -31.35
N LYS A 106 -7.64 -14.22 -30.95
CA LYS A 106 -8.28 -15.19 -31.87
C LYS A 106 -9.53 -14.65 -32.58
N ARG A 107 -10.26 -13.71 -31.96
CA ARG A 107 -11.40 -13.01 -32.58
C ARG A 107 -10.97 -11.88 -33.51
N SER A 108 -9.86 -11.23 -33.23
CA SER A 108 -9.29 -10.14 -34.05
C SER A 108 -8.71 -10.66 -35.37
N ASP A 109 -8.04 -11.82 -35.33
CA ASP A 109 -7.50 -12.47 -36.53
C ASP A 109 -8.58 -12.80 -37.57
N SER A 110 -9.82 -13.07 -37.12
CA SER A 110 -10.96 -13.32 -38.01
C SER A 110 -11.54 -12.08 -38.70
N ARG A 111 -11.20 -10.86 -38.24
CA ARG A 111 -11.62 -9.59 -38.88
C ARG A 111 -10.52 -8.99 -39.74
N ASN A 112 -9.25 -9.26 -39.42
CA ASN A 112 -8.11 -8.81 -40.21
C ASN A 112 -7.95 -9.58 -41.54
N SER A 113 -8.58 -10.74 -41.70
CA SER A 113 -8.61 -11.50 -42.95
C SER A 113 -9.46 -10.88 -44.08
N MET A 114 -10.01 -9.67 -43.89
CA MET A 114 -10.81 -8.93 -44.89
C MET A 114 -10.15 -7.64 -45.41
N ILE A 115 -8.95 -7.27 -44.92
CA ILE A 115 -8.21 -6.09 -45.37
C ILE A 115 -6.75 -6.50 -45.63
N SER A 116 -6.52 -7.17 -46.74
CA SER A 116 -5.18 -7.51 -47.24
C SER A 116 -4.87 -6.63 -48.45
N ASP A 117 -4.42 -5.40 -48.23
CA ASP A 117 -3.76 -4.58 -49.26
C ASP A 117 -3.03 -3.34 -48.68
N VAL A 118 -2.35 -3.49 -47.54
CA VAL A 118 -1.39 -2.46 -47.07
C VAL A 118 -0.11 -3.12 -46.54
N SER A 119 1.02 -2.61 -47.05
CA SER A 119 2.40 -3.08 -46.86
C SER A 119 2.80 -3.38 -45.41
N ALA A 120 3.49 -4.51 -45.24
CA ALA A 120 4.02 -5.03 -43.97
C ALA A 120 4.94 -4.08 -43.20
N THR A 121 5.51 -3.07 -43.86
CA THR A 121 6.42 -2.09 -43.26
C THR A 121 5.72 -1.02 -42.41
N SER A 122 4.42 -0.79 -42.60
CA SER A 122 3.64 0.17 -41.77
C SER A 122 2.99 -0.49 -40.55
N GLN A 123 2.95 -1.83 -40.51
CA GLN A 123 2.27 -2.60 -39.46
C GLN A 123 3.13 -2.71 -38.18
N GLU A 124 4.45 -2.74 -38.33
CA GLU A 124 5.39 -2.90 -37.21
C GLU A 124 5.46 -1.62 -36.34
N VAL A 125 5.44 -0.45 -36.97
CA VAL A 125 5.44 0.85 -36.27
C VAL A 125 4.08 1.14 -35.60
N ALA A 126 2.98 0.62 -36.16
CA ALA A 126 1.66 0.71 -35.55
C ALA A 126 1.49 -0.22 -34.34
N ASN A 127 2.15 -1.38 -34.32
CA ASN A 127 2.06 -2.33 -33.20
C ASN A 127 2.74 -1.83 -31.92
N ILE A 128 3.83 -1.07 -32.03
CA ILE A 128 4.58 -0.53 -30.88
C ILE A 128 3.73 0.50 -30.09
N ASN A 129 2.89 1.30 -30.77
CA ASN A 129 2.06 2.30 -30.10
C ASN A 129 0.81 1.70 -29.41
N VAL A 130 0.45 0.46 -29.76
CA VAL A 130 -0.77 -0.19 -29.28
C VAL A 130 -0.53 -1.06 -28.02
N GLU A 131 0.71 -1.49 -27.76
CA GLU A 131 1.07 -2.22 -26.54
C GLU A 131 0.96 -1.37 -25.26
N ALA A 132 1.07 -0.04 -25.37
CA ALA A 132 0.80 0.87 -24.27
C ALA A 132 -0.70 1.01 -23.94
N GLN A 133 -1.60 0.70 -24.89
CA GLN A 133 -3.06 0.82 -24.75
C GLN A 133 -3.79 -0.53 -24.61
N ARG A 134 -3.10 -1.68 -24.74
CA ARG A 134 -3.68 -3.05 -24.75
C ARG A 134 -3.59 -3.80 -23.41
N ARG A 135 -3.49 -3.13 -22.27
CA ARG A 135 -3.73 -3.81 -20.98
C ARG A 135 -5.25 -3.98 -20.79
N PRO A 136 -5.71 -5.14 -20.26
CA PRO A 136 -7.14 -5.42 -20.15
C PRO A 136 -7.82 -4.32 -19.35
N GLN A 137 -8.87 -3.74 -19.93
CA GLN A 137 -9.85 -2.95 -19.19
C GLN A 137 -10.60 -3.94 -18.28
N VAL A 138 -10.00 -4.28 -17.14
CA VAL A 138 -10.64 -5.09 -16.10
C VAL A 138 -11.89 -4.34 -15.68
N SER A 139 -13.04 -5.02 -15.71
CA SER A 139 -14.30 -4.43 -15.25
C SER A 139 -14.11 -3.87 -13.83
N PRO A 140 -14.57 -2.65 -13.51
CA PRO A 140 -14.42 -2.07 -12.18
C PRO A 140 -14.92 -2.98 -11.04
N ALA A 141 -15.89 -3.85 -11.35
CA ALA A 141 -16.42 -4.85 -10.43
C ALA A 141 -15.40 -5.94 -10.05
N ASP A 142 -14.58 -6.39 -11.00
CA ASP A 142 -13.53 -7.38 -10.77
C ASP A 142 -12.33 -6.75 -10.03
N LEU A 143 -12.05 -5.47 -10.31
CA LEU A 143 -11.01 -4.71 -9.63
C LEU A 143 -11.32 -4.55 -8.12
N HIS A 144 -12.59 -4.25 -7.78
CA HIS A 144 -13.07 -4.20 -6.39
C HIS A 144 -13.22 -5.60 -5.75
N GLY A 145 -13.26 -6.65 -6.55
CA GLY A 145 -13.21 -8.05 -6.10
C GLY A 145 -11.82 -8.49 -5.63
N MET A 146 -10.76 -7.82 -6.12
CA MET A 146 -9.36 -8.10 -5.77
C MET A 146 -8.89 -7.37 -4.51
N TRP A 147 -9.67 -6.43 -4.02
CA TRP A 147 -9.32 -5.64 -2.83
C TRP A 147 -9.58 -6.45 -1.58
N TYR A 148 -8.65 -6.34 -0.63
CA TYR A 148 -8.86 -6.91 0.69
C TYR A 148 -10.19 -6.44 1.29
N PRO A 149 -11.03 -7.36 1.83
CA PRO A 149 -12.40 -7.05 2.23
C PRO A 149 -12.52 -5.85 3.18
N THR A 150 -11.59 -5.66 4.10
CA THR A 150 -11.64 -4.56 5.07
C THR A 150 -11.38 -3.19 4.42
N VAL A 151 -10.49 -3.12 3.44
CA VAL A 151 -10.26 -1.90 2.63
C VAL A 151 -11.54 -1.53 1.88
N ARG A 152 -12.17 -2.51 1.22
CA ARG A 152 -13.43 -2.30 0.49
C ARG A 152 -14.56 -1.83 1.40
N ARG A 153 -14.75 -2.46 2.56
CA ARG A 153 -15.78 -2.08 3.54
C ARG A 153 -15.54 -0.68 4.09
N THR A 154 -14.29 -0.35 4.42
CA THR A 154 -13.91 0.99 4.92
C THR A 154 -14.20 2.06 3.89
N LEU A 155 -13.74 1.91 2.64
CA LEU A 155 -13.98 2.89 1.57
C LEU A 155 -15.46 3.04 1.22
N ALA A 156 -16.23 1.93 1.22
CA ALA A 156 -17.67 1.97 1.01
C ALA A 156 -18.40 2.70 2.14
N ALA A 157 -17.96 2.53 3.39
CA ALA A 157 -18.49 3.28 4.53
C ALA A 157 -18.16 4.77 4.41
N LEU A 158 -16.89 5.11 4.15
CA LEU A 158 -16.44 6.51 4.03
C LEU A 158 -17.18 7.26 2.91
N SER A 159 -17.37 6.65 1.74
CA SER A 159 -18.08 7.29 0.63
C SER A 159 -19.56 7.59 0.92
N ARG A 160 -20.23 6.73 1.71
CA ARG A 160 -21.61 6.95 2.17
C ARG A 160 -21.67 8.02 3.26
N LEU A 161 -20.78 7.94 4.24
CA LEU A 161 -20.73 8.85 5.38
C LEU A 161 -20.35 10.28 4.97
N TYR A 162 -19.50 10.43 3.96
CA TYR A 162 -19.07 11.74 3.44
C TYR A 162 -20.23 12.62 2.96
N ARG A 163 -21.31 12.01 2.43
CA ARG A 163 -22.49 12.74 1.94
C ARG A 163 -23.49 13.09 3.04
N CYS A 164 -23.45 12.37 4.16
CA CYS A 164 -24.49 12.41 5.19
C CYS A 164 -24.06 13.13 6.47
N LEU A 165 -22.75 13.33 6.67
CA LEU A 165 -22.19 13.93 7.87
C LEU A 165 -21.58 15.31 7.59
N GLU A 166 -21.60 16.16 8.61
CA GLU A 166 -20.85 17.42 8.59
C GLU A 166 -19.34 17.14 8.55
N LYS A 167 -18.59 18.01 7.86
CA LYS A 167 -17.15 17.85 7.63
C LYS A 167 -16.36 17.55 8.90
N ARG A 168 -16.62 18.24 10.02
CA ARG A 168 -15.88 18.06 11.28
C ARG A 168 -16.10 16.68 11.91
N VAL A 169 -17.35 16.22 11.92
CA VAL A 169 -17.71 14.91 12.48
C VAL A 169 -17.17 13.79 11.59
N PHE A 170 -17.27 13.98 10.27
CA PHE A 170 -16.71 13.04 9.30
C PHE A 170 -15.18 12.93 9.42
N GLN A 171 -14.45 14.02 9.67
CA GLN A 171 -12.99 14.00 9.83
C GLN A 171 -12.54 13.04 10.94
N GLY A 172 -13.14 13.14 12.13
CA GLY A 172 -12.82 12.25 13.26
C GLY A 172 -13.14 10.79 12.96
N LEU A 173 -14.33 10.53 12.41
CA LEU A 173 -14.75 9.17 12.06
C LEU A 173 -13.86 8.57 10.96
N ALA A 174 -13.49 9.37 9.97
CA ALA A 174 -12.66 8.91 8.87
C ALA A 174 -11.22 8.60 9.29
N GLN A 175 -10.66 9.41 10.20
CA GLN A 175 -9.35 9.14 10.79
C GLN A 175 -9.32 7.79 11.49
N GLU A 176 -10.31 7.52 12.34
CA GLU A 176 -10.38 6.26 13.06
C GLU A 176 -10.60 5.09 12.10
N ALA A 177 -11.52 5.23 11.13
CA ALA A 177 -11.76 4.20 10.11
C ALA A 177 -10.50 3.84 9.30
N ILE A 178 -9.73 4.86 8.87
CA ILE A 178 -8.48 4.66 8.14
C ILE A 178 -7.43 4.01 9.03
N SER A 179 -7.28 4.45 10.29
CA SER A 179 -6.34 3.84 11.24
C SER A 179 -6.65 2.36 11.48
N LEU A 180 -7.92 2.02 11.69
CA LEU A 180 -8.35 0.62 11.85
C LEU A 180 -8.11 -0.20 10.59
N CYS A 181 -8.32 0.39 9.41
CA CYS A 181 -8.05 -0.28 8.14
C CYS A 181 -6.55 -0.57 7.95
N VAL A 182 -5.68 0.40 8.27
CA VAL A 182 -4.22 0.22 8.22
C VAL A 182 -3.78 -0.89 9.18
N GLN A 183 -4.29 -0.91 10.42
CA GLN A 183 -3.99 -1.96 11.40
C GLN A 183 -4.45 -3.34 10.94
N SER A 184 -5.63 -3.41 10.30
CA SER A 184 -6.18 -4.64 9.73
C SER A 184 -5.29 -5.17 8.59
N VAL A 185 -4.83 -4.29 7.70
CA VAL A 185 -3.92 -4.64 6.59
C VAL A 185 -2.56 -5.11 7.11
N ASP A 186 -1.97 -4.43 8.10
CA ASP A 186 -0.72 -4.87 8.75
C ASP A 186 -0.86 -6.24 9.42
N SER A 187 -1.98 -6.48 10.11
CA SER A 187 -2.27 -7.78 10.73
C SER A 187 -2.41 -8.89 9.68
N ALA A 188 -3.03 -8.60 8.54
CA ALA A 188 -3.14 -9.55 7.43
C ALA A 188 -1.79 -9.80 6.75
N ALA A 189 -0.98 -8.76 6.55
CA ALA A 189 0.38 -8.87 6.00
C ALA A 189 1.27 -9.80 6.83
N LYS A 190 1.19 -9.70 8.17
CA LYS A 190 1.89 -10.58 9.11
C LYS A 190 1.42 -12.05 9.04
N GLN A 191 0.14 -12.28 8.76
CA GLN A 191 -0.37 -13.65 8.57
C GLN A 191 0.09 -14.23 7.23
N ILE A 192 0.13 -13.42 6.18
CA ILE A 192 0.64 -13.84 4.86
C ILE A 192 2.14 -14.14 4.95
N SER A 193 2.91 -13.31 5.65
CA SER A 193 4.35 -13.55 5.82
C SER A 193 4.66 -14.83 6.61
N ALA A 194 3.79 -15.21 7.56
CA ALA A 194 3.90 -16.47 8.28
C ALA A 194 3.54 -17.71 7.42
N ASN A 195 2.59 -17.57 6.50
CA ASN A 195 2.08 -18.69 5.70
C ASN A 195 2.85 -18.95 4.39
N GLN A 196 3.40 -17.90 3.76
CA GLN A 196 4.07 -17.98 2.45
C GLN A 196 5.51 -17.47 2.54
N THR A 197 5.72 -16.18 2.27
CA THR A 197 7.03 -15.52 2.30
C THR A 197 6.91 -14.11 2.87
N CYS A 198 7.99 -13.62 3.49
CA CYS A 198 8.04 -12.24 4.00
C CYS A 198 7.78 -11.21 2.89
N ILE A 199 8.34 -11.45 1.70
CA ILE A 199 8.20 -10.62 0.51
C ILE A 199 6.74 -10.51 0.07
N ASP A 200 6.00 -11.62 0.01
CA ASP A 200 4.58 -11.61 -0.35
C ASP A 200 3.74 -10.81 0.65
N GLY A 201 4.02 -10.92 1.95
CA GLY A 201 3.35 -10.14 2.99
C GLY A 201 3.57 -8.64 2.84
N GLN A 202 4.82 -8.23 2.58
CA GLN A 202 5.18 -6.81 2.38
C GLN A 202 4.61 -6.25 1.08
N LEU A 203 4.64 -7.02 -0.02
CA LEU A 203 4.03 -6.61 -1.29
C LEU A 203 2.51 -6.50 -1.18
N PHE A 204 1.87 -7.38 -0.41
CA PHE A 204 0.45 -7.27 -0.08
C PHE A 204 0.14 -5.97 0.68
N GLU A 205 0.95 -5.64 1.69
CA GLU A 205 0.83 -4.39 2.47
C GLU A 205 0.95 -3.17 1.56
N ILE A 206 2.03 -3.09 0.76
CA ILE A 206 2.29 -2.00 -0.19
C ILE A 206 1.12 -1.84 -1.18
N LYS A 207 0.64 -2.93 -1.77
CA LYS A 207 -0.47 -2.90 -2.74
C LYS A 207 -1.73 -2.28 -2.13
N HIS A 208 -2.12 -2.72 -0.94
CA HIS A 208 -3.37 -2.27 -0.31
C HIS A 208 -3.26 -0.86 0.27
N LEU A 209 -2.08 -0.46 0.75
CA LEU A 209 -1.83 0.92 1.19
C LEU A 209 -1.81 1.90 0.01
N LEU A 210 -1.28 1.51 -1.15
CA LEU A 210 -1.36 2.32 -2.38
C LEU A 210 -2.81 2.52 -2.84
N ILE A 211 -3.62 1.45 -2.81
CA ILE A 211 -5.05 1.54 -3.12
C ILE A 211 -5.74 2.47 -2.12
N LEU A 212 -5.50 2.29 -0.82
CA LEU A 212 -6.09 3.13 0.21
C LEU A 212 -5.73 4.61 0.00
N ARG A 213 -4.46 4.91 -0.25
CA ARG A 213 -3.96 6.27 -0.54
C ARG A 213 -4.63 6.91 -1.75
N GLU A 214 -4.74 6.18 -2.85
CA GLU A 214 -5.38 6.67 -4.08
C GLU A 214 -6.87 6.95 -3.85
N GLN A 215 -7.58 6.03 -3.18
CA GLN A 215 -9.01 6.14 -2.94
C GLN A 215 -9.38 7.21 -1.89
N ILE A 216 -8.44 7.63 -1.04
CA ILE A 216 -8.68 8.73 -0.08
C ILE A 216 -8.35 10.12 -0.63
N ALA A 217 -7.64 10.22 -1.75
CA ALA A 217 -7.33 11.48 -2.43
C ALA A 217 -8.58 12.29 -2.87
N PRO A 218 -9.64 11.68 -3.47
CA PRO A 218 -10.81 12.43 -3.95
C PRO A 218 -11.71 12.98 -2.83
N PHE A 219 -11.58 12.51 -1.58
CA PHE A 219 -12.26 13.14 -0.46
C PHE A 219 -11.59 14.48 -0.19
N GLN A 220 -12.23 15.58 -0.62
CA GLN A 220 -11.79 16.97 -0.42
C GLN A 220 -11.97 17.42 1.04
N VAL A 221 -11.46 16.62 1.97
CA VAL A 221 -11.50 16.86 3.41
C VAL A 221 -10.07 16.89 3.90
N ASP A 222 -9.70 17.95 4.60
CA ASP A 222 -8.48 17.96 5.39
C ASP A 222 -8.67 16.90 6.48
N PHE A 223 -8.06 15.73 6.35
CA PHE A 223 -8.10 14.67 7.36
C PHE A 223 -7.22 15.01 8.58
N ILE A 224 -7.14 16.28 8.91
CA ILE A 224 -6.33 16.85 9.99
C ILE A 224 -7.28 17.07 11.16
N VAL A 225 -7.27 16.14 12.10
CA VAL A 225 -8.00 16.28 13.35
C VAL A 225 -7.02 16.79 14.39
N LYS A 226 -7.43 17.83 15.12
CA LYS A 226 -6.69 18.34 16.26
C LYS A 226 -7.08 17.51 17.48
N GLU A 227 -6.27 16.51 17.82
CA GLU A 227 -6.44 15.83 19.10
C GLU A 227 -5.71 16.62 20.18
N MET A 228 -6.46 17.11 21.16
CA MET A 228 -5.89 17.71 22.37
C MET A 228 -5.61 16.58 23.36
N THR A 229 -4.35 16.18 23.46
CA THR A 229 -3.92 15.26 24.52
C THR A 229 -3.35 16.06 25.67
N LEU A 230 -3.62 15.59 26.89
CA LEU A 230 -3.03 16.16 28.09
C LEU A 230 -1.69 15.47 28.34
N ASP A 231 -0.60 16.24 28.29
CA ASP A 231 0.74 15.73 28.61
C ASP A 231 0.95 15.77 30.13
N PHE A 232 0.96 14.59 30.74
CA PHE A 232 1.22 14.40 32.17
C PHE A 232 2.71 14.28 32.51
N SER A 233 3.63 14.45 31.56
CA SER A 233 5.07 14.32 31.81
C SER A 233 5.56 15.34 32.85
N ASN A 234 5.05 16.58 32.80
CA ASN A 234 5.38 17.61 33.78
C ASN A 234 4.76 17.32 35.15
N MET A 235 3.51 16.83 35.17
CA MET A 235 2.85 16.37 36.40
C MET A 235 3.60 15.22 37.06
N LYS A 236 4.11 14.27 36.28
CA LYS A 236 4.93 13.16 36.77
C LYS A 236 6.22 13.68 37.41
N ASN A 237 6.93 14.59 36.74
CA ASN A 237 8.17 15.18 37.26
C ASN A 237 7.93 16.02 38.53
N ALA A 238 6.86 16.83 38.54
CA ALA A 238 6.46 17.63 39.69
C ALA A 238 6.00 16.74 40.86
N ALA A 239 5.29 15.65 40.60
CA ALA A 239 4.90 14.66 41.61
C ALA A 239 6.11 13.94 42.20
N TYR A 240 7.11 13.60 41.38
CA TYR A 240 8.39 13.08 41.87
C TYR A 240 9.12 14.10 42.76
N GLY A 241 9.10 15.38 42.41
CA GLY A 241 9.63 16.46 43.24
C GLY A 241 8.94 16.56 44.61
N LEU A 242 7.61 16.43 44.63
CA LEU A 242 6.80 16.39 45.86
C LEU A 242 7.13 15.15 46.72
N MET A 243 7.30 14.00 46.08
CA MET A 243 7.59 12.73 46.77
C MET A 243 9.02 12.68 47.33
N GLN A 244 9.98 13.36 46.67
CA GLN A 244 11.36 13.48 47.16
C GLN A 244 11.51 14.52 48.29
N LYS A 245 10.58 15.48 48.41
CA LYS A 245 10.62 16.56 49.42
C LYS A 245 9.40 16.54 50.37
N PRO A 246 9.12 15.45 51.10
CA PRO A 246 7.92 15.33 51.93
C PRO A 246 7.88 16.30 53.13
N ARG A 247 9.04 16.82 53.56
CA ARG A 247 9.14 17.77 54.68
C ARG A 247 8.85 19.23 54.28
N GLN A 248 8.78 19.53 52.98
CA GLN A 248 8.58 20.87 52.45
C GLN A 248 7.19 21.06 51.82
N ILE A 249 6.26 20.12 52.08
CA ILE A 249 4.89 20.14 51.55
C ILE A 249 4.08 21.31 52.14
N PHE A 250 4.33 21.65 53.42
CA PHE A 250 3.58 22.69 54.15
C PHE A 250 4.49 23.82 54.68
N SER A 251 5.72 23.96 54.17
CA SER A 251 6.64 24.98 54.64
C SER A 251 6.25 26.35 54.09
N LEU A 252 5.76 27.29 54.90
CA LEU A 252 5.28 28.64 54.50
C LEU A 252 6.33 29.58 53.83
N ASN A 253 7.45 29.05 53.35
CA ASN A 253 8.52 29.76 52.63
C ASN A 253 8.35 29.65 51.10
N SER A 254 9.11 30.41 50.32
CA SER A 254 9.06 30.40 48.84
C SER A 254 9.43 29.05 48.18
N THR A 255 9.86 28.06 48.96
CA THR A 255 10.23 26.70 48.52
C THR A 255 9.17 25.65 48.92
N ASN A 256 7.89 25.97 48.74
CA ASN A 256 6.79 25.02 48.97
C ASN A 256 6.72 23.98 47.84
N ALA A 257 7.01 22.72 48.16
CA ALA A 257 6.93 21.63 47.18
C ALA A 257 5.49 21.39 46.69
N LEU A 258 4.48 21.72 47.50
CA LEU A 258 3.06 21.63 47.09
C LEU A 258 2.68 22.76 46.13
N LEU A 259 3.19 23.98 46.34
CA LEU A 259 2.95 25.09 45.41
C LEU A 259 3.70 24.85 44.09
N GLU A 260 4.94 24.37 44.15
CA GLU A 260 5.72 23.93 42.98
C GLU A 260 4.95 22.84 42.20
N PHE A 261 4.37 21.85 42.89
CA PHE A 261 3.50 20.85 42.26
C PHE A 261 2.23 21.41 41.64
N LEU A 262 1.54 22.36 42.29
CA LEU A 262 0.31 22.96 41.74
C LEU A 262 0.58 23.91 40.57
N LEU A 263 1.73 24.59 40.56
CA LEU A 263 2.13 25.50 39.49
C LEU A 263 2.72 24.73 38.30
N GLU A 264 3.64 23.80 38.53
CA GLU A 264 4.35 23.06 37.48
C GLU A 264 3.68 21.73 37.09
N GLY A 265 2.81 21.19 37.96
CA GLY A 265 2.07 19.96 37.71
C GLY A 265 0.79 20.14 36.90
N THR A 266 0.53 21.35 36.39
CA THR A 266 -0.57 21.57 35.45
C THR A 266 -0.32 20.77 34.17
N PRO A 267 -1.24 19.87 33.76
CA PRO A 267 -1.06 19.08 32.55
C PRO A 267 -1.07 20.03 31.35
N MET A 268 0.02 20.01 30.57
CA MET A 268 0.09 20.86 29.38
C MET A 268 -0.75 20.25 28.27
N VAL A 269 -1.61 21.07 27.65
CA VAL A 269 -2.37 20.65 26.48
C VAL A 269 -1.41 20.57 25.30
N ARG A 270 -1.09 19.36 24.84
CA ARG A 270 -0.34 19.14 23.61
C ARG A 270 -1.31 18.86 22.47
N GLU A 271 -1.42 19.81 21.56
CA GLU A 271 -2.16 19.65 20.32
C GLU A 271 -1.39 18.71 19.37
N HIS A 272 -1.93 17.52 19.13
CA HIS A 272 -1.45 16.62 18.09
C HIS A 272 -2.30 16.82 16.83
N LEU A 273 -1.67 17.32 15.77
CA LEU A 273 -2.28 17.41 14.45
C LEU A 273 -2.12 16.05 13.76
N LEU A 274 -3.10 15.16 13.93
CA LEU A 274 -3.09 13.86 13.30
C LEU A 274 -3.69 13.97 11.90
N ASP A 275 -2.85 13.74 10.88
CA ASP A 275 -3.23 13.71 9.48
C ASP A 275 -3.30 12.25 9.00
N SER A 276 -4.51 11.80 8.68
CA SER A 276 -4.75 10.42 8.26
C SER A 276 -4.02 10.08 6.95
N ARG A 277 -3.80 11.05 6.06
CA ARG A 277 -3.03 10.85 4.82
C ARG A 277 -1.57 10.64 5.13
N LYS A 278 -1.01 11.47 6.03
CA LYS A 278 0.38 11.30 6.48
C LYS A 278 0.60 9.98 7.19
N GLU A 279 -0.37 9.47 7.94
CA GLU A 279 -0.24 8.15 8.57
C GLU A 279 -0.18 7.02 7.52
N VAL A 280 -1.06 7.05 6.51
CA VAL A 280 -1.01 6.08 5.41
C VAL A 280 0.32 6.18 4.65
N ASP A 281 0.77 7.40 4.33
CA ASP A 281 2.05 7.63 3.63
C ASP A 281 3.26 7.19 4.49
N ARG A 282 3.22 7.42 5.80
CA ARG A 282 4.28 6.99 6.75
C ARG A 282 4.37 5.47 6.80
N GLN A 283 3.24 4.78 6.90
CA GLN A 283 3.18 3.32 6.92
C GLN A 283 3.60 2.73 5.58
N LEU A 284 3.14 3.31 4.47
CA LEU A 284 3.55 2.92 3.12
C LEU A 284 5.05 3.05 2.95
N LYS A 285 5.63 4.20 3.33
CA LYS A 285 7.08 4.43 3.27
C LYS A 285 7.83 3.41 4.13
N GLY A 286 7.39 3.17 5.36
CA GLY A 286 8.00 2.18 6.24
C GLY A 286 7.90 0.74 5.69
N SER A 287 6.81 0.39 5.01
CA SER A 287 6.68 -0.91 4.34
C SER A 287 7.59 -1.01 3.11
N CYS A 288 7.72 0.05 2.32
CA CYS A 288 8.65 0.10 1.18
C CYS A 288 10.12 -0.01 1.63
N GLU A 289 10.51 0.68 2.70
CA GLU A 289 11.86 0.61 3.26
C GLU A 289 12.19 -0.80 3.79
N ARG A 290 11.24 -1.43 4.52
CA ARG A 290 11.35 -2.84 4.94
C ARG A 290 11.54 -3.77 3.73
N PHE A 291 10.71 -3.61 2.70
CA PHE A 291 10.79 -4.40 1.46
C PHE A 291 12.11 -4.23 0.74
N ILE A 292 12.61 -2.99 0.61
CA ILE A 292 13.90 -2.72 -0.04
C ILE A 292 15.02 -3.41 0.75
N LYS A 293 15.02 -3.29 2.08
CA LYS A 293 16.03 -3.93 2.93
C LYS A 293 16.03 -5.45 2.78
N ASP A 294 14.87 -6.10 2.93
CA ASP A 294 14.75 -7.55 2.84
C ASP A 294 15.08 -8.07 1.43
N SER A 295 14.67 -7.34 0.40
CA SER A 295 15.03 -7.65 -0.99
C SER A 295 16.53 -7.57 -1.24
N THR A 296 17.21 -6.55 -0.69
CA THR A 296 18.66 -6.42 -0.80
C THR A 296 19.39 -7.51 -0.01
N GLU A 297 18.91 -7.88 1.17
CA GLU A 297 19.44 -8.98 2.00
C GLU A 297 19.35 -10.34 1.26
N ILE A 298 18.24 -10.59 0.58
CA ILE A 298 18.06 -11.80 -0.24
C ILE A 298 19.10 -11.88 -1.37
N LEU A 299 19.44 -10.75 -1.98
CA LEU A 299 20.36 -10.68 -3.11
C LEU A 299 21.83 -10.71 -2.68
N VAL A 300 22.18 -9.97 -1.62
CA VAL A 300 23.57 -9.62 -1.26
C VAL A 300 23.91 -9.89 0.22
N GLY A 301 23.02 -10.54 0.98
CA GLY A 301 23.20 -10.87 2.41
C GLY A 301 24.59 -11.39 2.84
N PRO A 302 25.25 -12.35 2.14
CA PRO A 302 26.58 -12.81 2.54
C PRO A 302 27.64 -11.69 2.50
N MET A 303 27.52 -10.75 1.56
CA MET A 303 28.41 -9.59 1.50
C MET A 303 28.05 -8.56 2.58
N ILE A 304 26.76 -8.36 2.88
CA ILE A 304 26.33 -7.45 3.96
C ILE A 304 26.92 -7.91 5.29
N ALA A 305 26.77 -9.20 5.62
CA ALA A 305 27.33 -9.78 6.84
C ALA A 305 28.87 -9.68 6.90
N PHE A 306 29.55 -9.78 5.76
CA PHE A 306 31.00 -9.57 5.67
C PHE A 306 31.38 -8.10 5.93
N ILE A 307 30.69 -7.16 5.29
CA ILE A 307 30.93 -5.72 5.43
C ILE A 307 30.67 -5.26 6.87
N GLU A 308 29.60 -5.74 7.51
CA GLU A 308 29.31 -5.41 8.91
C GLU A 308 30.42 -5.92 9.85
N LYS A 309 30.90 -7.15 9.64
CA LYS A 309 32.04 -7.70 10.39
C LYS A 309 33.31 -6.91 10.15
N ALA A 310 33.61 -6.57 8.89
CA ALA A 310 34.78 -5.78 8.52
C ALA A 310 34.75 -4.37 9.14
N ASN A 311 33.59 -3.70 9.13
CA ASN A 311 33.40 -2.38 9.72
C ASN A 311 33.49 -2.40 11.25
N SER A 312 33.09 -3.50 11.89
CA SER A 312 33.21 -3.66 13.35
C SER A 312 34.65 -3.87 13.83
N PHE A 313 35.57 -4.25 12.94
CA PHE A 313 36.96 -4.53 13.25
C PHE A 313 37.85 -3.32 12.96
N GLN A 314 38.38 -2.70 14.01
CA GLN A 314 39.38 -1.62 13.91
C GLN A 314 40.65 -2.04 14.65
N PRO A 315 41.87 -1.88 14.08
CA PRO A 315 42.24 -1.26 12.79
C PRO A 315 42.05 -2.15 11.55
N LEU A 316 41.67 -1.56 10.41
CA LEU A 316 41.42 -2.26 9.14
C LEU A 316 42.66 -2.98 8.56
N GLU A 317 43.87 -2.54 8.89
CA GLU A 317 45.12 -3.12 8.38
C GLU A 317 45.34 -4.57 8.85
N HIS A 318 44.78 -4.94 10.00
CA HIS A 318 44.87 -6.31 10.54
C HIS A 318 43.80 -7.25 10.00
N LEU A 319 42.89 -6.78 9.11
CA LEU A 319 41.85 -7.63 8.53
C LEU A 319 42.45 -8.84 7.81
N LYS A 320 43.57 -8.68 7.11
CA LYS A 320 44.23 -9.78 6.37
C LYS A 320 44.68 -10.95 7.24
N HIS A 321 44.98 -10.70 8.51
CA HIS A 321 45.47 -11.72 9.43
C HIS A 321 44.35 -12.61 9.96
N GLN A 322 43.10 -12.21 9.74
CA GLN A 322 41.95 -12.97 10.18
C GLN A 322 41.62 -14.09 9.19
N PRO A 323 41.40 -15.33 9.67
CA PRO A 323 41.10 -16.47 8.80
C PRO A 323 39.75 -16.32 8.07
N TRP A 324 38.86 -15.45 8.55
CA TRP A 324 37.57 -15.17 7.92
C TRP A 324 37.61 -14.09 6.84
N ALA A 325 38.74 -13.38 6.71
CA ALA A 325 38.97 -12.32 5.74
C ALA A 325 40.04 -12.70 4.71
N SER A 326 40.35 -14.00 4.58
CA SER A 326 41.20 -14.51 3.51
C SER A 326 40.60 -14.15 2.14
N PRO A 327 41.40 -13.80 1.12
CA PRO A 327 40.93 -13.47 -0.23
C PRO A 327 39.99 -14.52 -0.82
N GLU A 328 40.24 -15.80 -0.56
CA GLU A 328 39.38 -16.92 -1.01
C GLU A 328 37.96 -16.87 -0.43
N GLN A 329 37.82 -16.49 0.84
CA GLN A 329 36.50 -16.36 1.47
C GLN A 329 35.74 -15.13 0.99
N ILE A 330 36.45 -14.04 0.69
CA ILE A 330 35.85 -12.86 0.08
C ILE A 330 35.39 -13.20 -1.35
N ALA A 331 36.21 -13.92 -2.13
CA ALA A 331 35.86 -14.44 -3.45
C ALA A 331 34.62 -15.34 -3.40
N ALA A 332 34.55 -16.23 -2.40
CA ALA A 332 33.39 -17.09 -2.17
C ALA A 332 32.12 -16.27 -1.86
N ALA A 333 32.23 -15.23 -1.02
CA ALA A 333 31.12 -14.35 -0.70
C ALA A 333 30.61 -13.55 -1.92
N VAL A 334 31.53 -13.04 -2.75
CA VAL A 334 31.23 -12.34 -4.01
C VAL A 334 30.57 -13.27 -5.03
N THR A 335 31.11 -14.48 -5.21
CA THR A 335 30.57 -15.48 -6.13
C THR A 335 29.18 -15.94 -5.71
N GLU A 336 28.97 -16.16 -4.41
CA GLU A 336 27.66 -16.50 -3.86
C GLU A 336 26.66 -15.35 -4.03
N ALA A 337 27.06 -14.10 -3.85
CA ALA A 337 26.20 -12.94 -4.12
C ALA A 337 25.82 -12.85 -5.61
N GLN A 338 26.76 -13.02 -6.53
CA GLN A 338 26.46 -13.08 -7.97
C GLN A 338 25.48 -14.21 -8.31
N ARG A 339 25.63 -15.38 -7.70
CA ARG A 339 24.71 -16.53 -7.86
C ARG A 339 23.31 -16.21 -7.31
N ARG A 340 23.22 -15.58 -6.14
CA ARG A 340 21.94 -15.13 -5.55
C ARG A 340 21.24 -14.11 -6.42
N ILE A 341 21.96 -13.16 -7.01
CA ILE A 341 21.38 -12.21 -7.95
C ILE A 341 20.83 -12.94 -9.19
N ARG A 342 21.57 -13.88 -9.79
CA ARG A 342 21.07 -14.67 -10.94
C ARG A 342 19.79 -15.45 -10.63
N THR A 343 19.69 -16.00 -9.44
CA THR A 343 18.61 -16.93 -9.07
C THR A 343 17.37 -16.23 -8.52
N ASN A 344 17.55 -15.17 -7.71
CA ASN A 344 16.47 -14.54 -6.96
C ASN A 344 15.95 -13.24 -7.60
N LEU A 345 16.69 -12.61 -8.51
CA LEU A 345 16.30 -11.34 -9.13
C LEU A 345 15.04 -11.47 -10.00
N ALA A 346 14.98 -12.47 -10.87
CA ALA A 346 13.82 -12.68 -11.75
C ALA A 346 12.55 -13.04 -10.96
N PRO A 347 12.56 -13.97 -9.98
CA PRO A 347 11.41 -14.19 -9.10
C PRO A 347 10.97 -12.95 -8.32
N LEU A 348 11.92 -12.15 -7.83
CA LEU A 348 11.60 -10.92 -7.09
C LEU A 348 10.87 -9.92 -7.99
N GLN A 349 11.39 -9.67 -9.20
CA GLN A 349 10.77 -8.74 -10.13
C GLN A 349 9.38 -9.23 -10.60
N ARG A 350 9.23 -10.55 -10.82
CA ARG A 350 7.91 -11.16 -11.14
C ARG A 350 6.90 -10.96 -10.01
N SER A 351 7.31 -11.17 -8.75
CA SER A 351 6.43 -10.90 -7.62
C SER A 351 6.04 -9.42 -7.57
N MET A 352 6.98 -8.49 -7.80
CA MET A 352 6.65 -7.07 -7.88
C MET A 352 5.63 -6.76 -8.98
N GLN A 353 5.76 -7.34 -10.18
CA GLN A 353 4.81 -7.17 -11.29
C GLN A 353 3.42 -7.74 -11.00
N LEU A 354 3.36 -8.86 -10.29
CA LEU A 354 2.11 -9.51 -9.92
C LEU A 354 1.29 -8.67 -8.92
N TYR A 355 1.96 -8.10 -7.91
CA TYR A 355 1.29 -7.28 -6.90
C TYR A 355 1.06 -5.85 -7.39
N LEU A 356 2.02 -5.24 -8.08
CA LEU A 356 2.01 -3.86 -8.56
C LEU A 356 1.63 -3.81 -10.04
N THR A 357 0.42 -3.33 -10.33
CA THR A 357 -0.07 -3.20 -11.72
C THR A 357 0.66 -2.10 -12.50
N ASN A 358 1.24 -1.11 -11.82
CA ASN A 358 1.92 0.04 -12.44
C ASN A 358 3.44 -0.18 -12.57
N LYS A 359 3.95 -0.10 -13.82
CA LYS A 359 5.38 -0.19 -14.16
C LYS A 359 6.23 0.92 -13.55
N GLU A 360 5.66 2.12 -13.40
CA GLU A 360 6.39 3.26 -12.82
C GLU A 360 6.63 3.04 -11.32
N THR A 361 5.65 2.52 -10.59
CA THR A 361 5.80 2.16 -9.18
C THR A 361 6.78 1.01 -8.98
N GLU A 362 6.77 0.00 -9.86
CA GLU A 362 7.78 -1.07 -9.90
C GLU A 362 9.19 -0.47 -10.05
N PHE A 363 9.39 0.42 -11.02
CA PHE A 363 10.67 1.06 -11.27
C PHE A 363 11.15 1.91 -10.08
N ILE A 364 10.25 2.68 -9.46
CA ILE A 364 10.56 3.51 -8.28
C ILE A 364 11.03 2.65 -7.12
N LEU A 365 10.44 1.47 -6.89
CA LEU A 365 10.85 0.55 -5.83
C LEU A 365 12.11 -0.24 -6.17
N PHE A 366 12.28 -0.61 -7.45
CA PHE A 366 13.43 -1.39 -7.89
C PHE A 366 14.73 -0.57 -7.95
N ARG A 367 14.63 0.74 -8.27
CA ARG A 367 15.80 1.61 -8.39
C ARG A 367 16.65 1.67 -7.10
N PRO A 368 16.08 1.87 -5.89
CA PRO A 368 16.83 1.76 -4.63
C PRO A 368 17.48 0.40 -4.42
N ILE A 369 16.80 -0.70 -4.74
CA ILE A 369 17.35 -2.07 -4.60
C ILE A 369 18.59 -2.22 -5.47
N ARG A 370 18.50 -1.85 -6.75
CA ARG A 370 19.64 -1.87 -7.68
C ARG A 370 20.80 -1.02 -7.17
N ASN A 371 20.51 0.20 -6.71
CA ASN A 371 21.54 1.11 -6.20
C ASN A 371 22.23 0.57 -4.94
N ASN A 372 21.48 -0.02 -4.01
CA ASN A 372 22.05 -0.63 -2.80
C ASN A 372 22.94 -1.83 -3.15
N VAL A 373 22.49 -2.71 -4.04
CA VAL A 373 23.28 -3.86 -4.51
C VAL A 373 24.61 -3.39 -5.10
N VAL A 374 24.59 -2.43 -6.04
CA VAL A 374 25.81 -1.86 -6.61
C VAL A 374 26.67 -1.19 -5.52
N GLY A 375 26.04 -0.48 -4.59
CA GLY A 375 26.71 0.15 -3.46
C GLY A 375 27.50 -0.83 -2.57
N TYR A 376 26.95 -2.02 -2.31
CA TYR A 376 27.66 -3.05 -1.54
C TYR A 376 28.88 -3.62 -2.28
N PHE A 377 28.82 -3.80 -3.60
CA PHE A 377 30.00 -4.18 -4.39
C PHE A 377 31.09 -3.09 -4.36
N VAL A 378 30.70 -1.81 -4.43
CA VAL A 378 31.64 -0.69 -4.29
C VAL A 378 32.27 -0.66 -2.90
N GLN A 379 31.49 -0.89 -1.84
CA GLN A 379 32.01 -0.94 -0.47
C GLN A 379 33.01 -2.08 -0.26
N VAL A 380 32.75 -3.27 -0.82
CA VAL A 380 33.73 -4.38 -0.75
C VAL A 380 35.01 -4.01 -1.50
N GLY A 381 34.91 -3.41 -2.68
CA GLY A 381 36.09 -2.91 -3.40
C GLY A 381 36.89 -1.89 -2.58
N GLN A 382 36.22 -0.92 -1.95
CA GLN A 382 36.86 0.07 -1.08
C GLN A 382 37.51 -0.57 0.15
N LEU A 383 36.87 -1.57 0.77
CA LEU A 383 37.45 -2.30 1.89
C LEU A 383 38.73 -3.05 1.49
N LEU A 384 38.77 -3.62 0.30
CA LEU A 384 39.97 -4.30 -0.23
C LEU A 384 41.11 -3.30 -0.44
N THR A 385 40.83 -2.13 -1.03
CA THR A 385 41.84 -1.07 -1.19
C THR A 385 42.34 -0.54 0.15
N ASN A 386 41.44 -0.27 1.10
CA ASN A 386 41.77 0.34 2.39
C ASN A 386 42.50 -0.62 3.35
N ALA A 387 42.21 -1.93 3.28
CA ALA A 387 42.93 -2.95 4.04
C ALA A 387 44.27 -3.33 3.38
N GLY A 388 44.61 -2.71 2.24
CA GLY A 388 45.90 -2.84 1.56
C GLY A 388 46.14 -4.19 0.88
N TYR A 389 45.10 -4.94 0.50
CA TYR A 389 45.23 -6.23 -0.21
C TYR A 389 46.09 -6.06 -1.48
N THR A 390 46.88 -7.09 -1.82
CA THR A 390 47.76 -7.03 -2.99
C THR A 390 46.93 -7.12 -4.28
N ASP A 391 47.51 -6.71 -5.41
CA ASP A 391 46.84 -6.84 -6.71
C ASP A 391 46.53 -8.31 -7.06
N GLU A 392 47.36 -9.26 -6.61
CA GLU A 392 47.10 -10.70 -6.77
C GLU A 392 45.91 -11.16 -5.91
N ASP A 393 45.81 -10.68 -4.67
CA ASP A 393 44.65 -10.96 -3.81
C ASP A 393 43.35 -10.39 -4.42
N CYS A 394 43.42 -9.20 -5.01
CA CYS A 394 42.29 -8.56 -5.68
C CYS A 394 41.84 -9.35 -6.93
N LEU A 395 42.78 -9.93 -7.69
CA LEU A 395 42.48 -10.81 -8.81
C LEU A 395 41.78 -12.10 -8.36
N ILE A 396 42.19 -12.66 -7.21
CA ILE A 396 41.55 -13.85 -6.63
C ILE A 396 40.11 -13.54 -6.20
N VAL A 397 39.86 -12.37 -5.62
CA VAL A 397 38.49 -11.96 -5.24
C VAL A 397 37.58 -11.76 -6.46
N ALA A 398 38.15 -11.35 -7.61
CA ALA A 398 37.43 -11.15 -8.87
C ALA A 398 36.15 -10.30 -8.70
N CYS A 399 36.24 -9.22 -7.91
CA CYS A 399 35.10 -8.34 -7.67
C CYS A 399 34.68 -7.64 -8.97
N PRO A 400 33.41 -7.75 -9.41
CA PRO A 400 32.95 -7.10 -10.63
C PRO A 400 32.93 -5.58 -10.46
N THR A 401 33.17 -4.86 -11.55
CA THR A 401 33.06 -3.39 -11.53
C THR A 401 31.60 -2.96 -11.34
N PRO A 402 31.31 -1.77 -10.77
CA PRO A 402 29.94 -1.31 -10.55
C PRO A 402 29.13 -1.24 -11.85
N GLU A 403 29.77 -0.94 -12.99
CA GLU A 403 29.15 -0.92 -14.31
C GLU A 403 28.75 -2.34 -14.75
N GLN A 404 29.63 -3.33 -14.55
CA GLN A 404 29.35 -4.73 -14.87
C GLN A 404 28.17 -5.25 -14.04
N VAL A 405 28.10 -4.92 -12.75
CA VAL A 405 26.98 -5.28 -11.87
C VAL A 405 25.69 -4.62 -12.34
N SER A 406 25.73 -3.33 -12.72
CA SER A 406 24.56 -2.60 -13.22
C SER A 406 24.02 -3.20 -14.53
N VAL A 407 24.90 -3.55 -15.47
CA VAL A 407 24.52 -4.23 -16.73
C VAL A 407 23.98 -5.62 -16.45
N PHE A 408 24.58 -6.35 -15.51
CA PHE A 408 24.16 -7.69 -15.12
C PHE A 408 22.75 -7.70 -14.49
N ILE A 409 22.44 -6.73 -13.63
CA ILE A 409 21.08 -6.56 -13.07
C ILE A 409 20.08 -6.14 -14.16
N SER A 410 20.48 -5.24 -15.05
CA SER A 410 19.59 -4.72 -16.11
C SER A 410 19.25 -5.79 -17.15
N SER A 411 20.22 -6.61 -17.55
CA SER A 411 20.00 -7.73 -18.48
C SER A 411 19.13 -8.83 -17.88
N ALA A 412 19.33 -9.17 -16.61
CA ALA A 412 18.45 -10.10 -15.89
C ALA A 412 17.02 -9.56 -15.73
N SER A 413 16.84 -8.23 -15.70
CA SER A 413 15.53 -7.60 -15.63
C SER A 413 14.76 -7.68 -16.96
N LEU A 414 15.44 -7.72 -18.11
CA LEU A 414 14.81 -7.88 -19.42
C LEU A 414 14.25 -9.29 -19.64
N ILE A 415 14.91 -10.30 -19.07
CA ILE A 415 14.52 -11.72 -19.18
C ILE A 415 13.27 -12.01 -18.33
N SER A 416 13.03 -11.26 -17.24
CA SER A 416 11.84 -11.45 -16.42
C SER A 416 10.55 -11.05 -17.14
N HIS A 417 10.62 -10.11 -18.08
CA HIS A 417 9.48 -9.61 -18.85
C HIS A 417 9.00 -10.58 -19.95
N SER A 418 9.77 -11.61 -20.31
CA SER A 418 9.45 -12.54 -21.42
C SER A 418 8.92 -13.91 -20.96
N GLU A 419 8.98 -14.24 -19.68
CA GLU A 419 8.52 -15.52 -19.12
C GLU A 419 7.24 -15.36 -18.27
N PRO A 420 6.34 -16.35 -18.22
CA PRO A 420 5.12 -16.29 -17.42
C PRO A 420 5.42 -16.17 -15.91
N VAL A 421 4.65 -15.31 -15.23
CA VAL A 421 4.83 -14.91 -13.83
C VAL A 421 4.55 -16.08 -12.87
N LEU A 422 5.51 -16.39 -11.99
CA LEU A 422 5.39 -17.41 -10.94
C LEU A 422 5.72 -16.78 -9.57
N PRO A 423 5.14 -17.28 -8.47
CA PRO A 423 5.35 -16.71 -7.15
C PRO A 423 6.79 -16.95 -6.65
N TYR A 424 7.26 -16.04 -5.81
CA TYR A 424 8.62 -16.09 -5.27
C TYR A 424 8.86 -17.43 -4.54
N GLY A 425 9.94 -18.13 -4.90
CA GLY A 425 10.31 -19.42 -4.30
C GLY A 425 9.71 -20.67 -4.94
N GLN A 426 8.81 -20.57 -5.94
CA GLN A 426 8.36 -21.75 -6.69
C GLN A 426 9.24 -22.00 -7.93
N LYS A 427 9.95 -23.14 -7.95
CA LYS A 427 10.61 -23.63 -9.16
C LYS A 427 9.55 -24.14 -10.15
N ARG A 428 9.75 -23.86 -11.44
CA ARG A 428 8.99 -24.45 -12.55
C ARG A 428 8.94 -25.97 -12.36
N LYS A 429 7.75 -26.56 -12.25
CA LYS A 429 7.58 -27.98 -12.56
C LYS A 429 7.94 -28.10 -14.03
N THR A 430 9.04 -28.78 -14.35
CA THR A 430 9.40 -29.13 -15.71
C THR A 430 8.26 -29.95 -16.29
N SER A 431 7.33 -29.31 -16.99
CA SER A 431 6.43 -30.00 -17.89
C SER A 431 7.33 -30.64 -18.93
N THR A 432 7.33 -31.96 -18.94
CA THR A 432 7.90 -32.79 -20.00
C THR A 432 7.43 -32.23 -21.33
N VAL A 433 8.36 -31.62 -22.06
CA VAL A 433 8.17 -31.22 -23.45
C VAL A 433 7.82 -32.51 -24.19
N GLN A 434 6.55 -32.66 -24.59
CA GLN A 434 6.19 -33.65 -25.59
C GLN A 434 6.97 -33.28 -26.85
N LYS A 435 7.91 -34.14 -27.25
CA LYS A 435 8.63 -34.03 -28.51
C LYS A 435 7.61 -33.91 -29.65
N PRO A 436 7.80 -32.99 -30.60
CA PRO A 436 6.96 -32.95 -31.80
C PRO A 436 7.16 -34.26 -32.56
N SER A 437 6.05 -34.96 -32.81
CA SER A 437 5.97 -36.17 -33.61
C SER A 437 6.35 -35.85 -35.05
N ILE A 438 7.57 -36.24 -35.45
CA ILE A 438 8.01 -36.32 -36.83
C ILE A 438 7.37 -37.60 -37.42
N PRO A 439 6.60 -37.55 -38.51
CA PRO A 439 6.12 -38.77 -39.14
C PRO A 439 7.28 -39.42 -39.90
N SER A 440 7.85 -40.51 -39.36
CA SER A 440 8.82 -41.33 -40.08
C SER A 440 8.09 -42.22 -41.10
N VAL A 441 8.42 -42.00 -42.37
CA VAL A 441 8.09 -42.90 -43.49
C VAL A 441 8.66 -44.30 -43.19
N GLN A 442 7.84 -45.35 -43.33
CA GLN A 442 8.28 -46.74 -43.14
C GLN A 442 8.95 -47.25 -44.43
N GLU A 443 10.25 -47.51 -44.39
CA GLU A 443 10.93 -48.42 -45.32
C GLU A 443 10.68 -49.86 -44.86
N LYS A 444 10.21 -50.70 -45.79
CA LYS A 444 10.11 -52.15 -45.62
C LYS A 444 11.45 -52.78 -45.98
N GLU A 445 12.13 -53.38 -45.01
CA GLU A 445 13.21 -54.34 -45.26
C GLU A 445 12.78 -55.77 -44.91
N GLU A 446 13.17 -56.68 -45.80
CA GLU A 446 12.89 -58.11 -45.85
C GLU A 446 13.49 -58.89 -44.67
N LYS A 447 12.75 -59.88 -44.17
CA LYS A 447 13.26 -60.87 -43.21
C LYS A 447 13.88 -62.05 -43.96
N GLN A 448 15.18 -62.29 -43.75
CA GLN A 448 15.80 -63.61 -43.83
C GLN A 448 16.24 -64.06 -42.43
N SER A 449 15.79 -65.23 -42.01
CA SER A 449 16.51 -66.11 -41.08
C SER A 449 15.94 -67.52 -41.20
N GLU A 450 16.73 -68.40 -41.80
CA GLU A 450 16.56 -69.85 -41.79
C GLU A 450 17.30 -70.48 -40.60
N GLN A 451 16.65 -71.50 -40.02
CA GLN A 451 17.21 -72.73 -39.43
C GLN A 451 18.07 -72.61 -38.15
N SER A 452 18.05 -73.51 -37.16
CA SER A 452 17.31 -74.76 -36.88
C SER A 452 17.74 -75.30 -35.49
N SER A 453 16.86 -76.06 -34.82
CA SER A 453 17.09 -77.19 -33.86
C SER A 453 15.81 -77.35 -33.01
N VAL A 454 14.83 -78.19 -33.37
CA VAL A 454 14.70 -79.67 -33.20
C VAL A 454 15.05 -80.08 -31.75
N SER A 455 14.12 -80.59 -30.92
CA SER A 455 13.59 -81.97 -31.01
C SER A 455 12.37 -82.22 -30.10
N THR A 456 11.36 -82.93 -30.64
CA THR A 456 10.47 -83.98 -30.08
C THR A 456 9.50 -84.28 -31.24
N VAL A 457 9.47 -85.42 -31.95
CA VAL A 457 9.81 -86.84 -31.75
C VAL A 457 10.49 -87.37 -33.02
#